data_AF-A0A9N8VTK4-F1
#
_entry.id   AF-A0A9N8VTK4-F1
#
_cell.length_a   1.000
_cell.length_b   1.000
_cell.length_c   1.000
_cell.angle_alpha   90.00
_cell.angle_beta   90.00
_cell.angle_gamma   90.00
#
_symmetry.space_group_name_H-M   'P 1'
#
loop_
_entity.id
_entity.type
_entity.pdbx_description
1 polymer ?
#
loop_
_entity_poly.entity_id
_entity_poly.type
_entity_poly.pdbx_seq_one_letter_code
_entity_poly.pdbx_strand_id
1 'polypeptide(L)'
;MLITSQIFRALSRLSKPNAVHFKRRFTATNDINEQEKLQRSELYEKHMRFYRSNYIDKINYELLEDFPEWLDGIGLKILTPYFEGMRWEEIIKLSMMDLYLLGIRNSKVRTLLVKHFWKVKNMMAKDKGGNLGPSEIRKRINDFTRAGHDLAVDPYLLSVDYAYASFEPFFHGKKWQDIVEMNAWDLKAIGIRNDGLRRKMVWNLREFKKAMVHADNDFALINEEL
;
A
#
# COMPACT_ATOMS: atom_id res chain seq x y z
N MET A 1 55.42 -14.91 15.32
CA MET A 1 54.13 -14.96 16.05
C MET A 1 53.84 -13.60 16.70
N LEU A 2 53.76 -12.50 15.93
CA LEU A 2 53.52 -11.13 16.46
C LEU A 2 53.14 -10.12 15.32
N ILE A 3 52.27 -10.50 14.37
CA ILE A 3 51.84 -9.59 13.28
C ILE A 3 50.31 -9.38 13.26
N THR A 4 49.53 -10.25 13.91
CA THR A 4 48.06 -10.20 13.87
C THR A 4 47.43 -9.16 14.82
N SER A 5 48.18 -8.59 15.77
CA SER A 5 47.60 -7.70 16.79
C SER A 5 47.55 -6.21 16.39
N GLN A 6 48.40 -5.75 15.47
CA GLN A 6 48.38 -4.33 15.06
C GLN A 6 47.35 -4.00 13.97
N ILE A 7 46.98 -4.98 13.14
CA ILE A 7 45.98 -4.78 12.07
C ILE A 7 44.58 -4.58 12.65
N PHE A 8 44.25 -5.23 13.78
CA PHE A 8 42.93 -5.10 14.41
C PHE A 8 42.71 -3.75 15.14
N ARG A 9 43.79 -3.04 15.50
CA ARG A 9 43.70 -1.68 16.08
C ARG A 9 43.68 -0.56 15.03
N ALA A 10 44.06 -0.85 13.79
CA ALA A 10 43.98 0.10 12.68
C ALA A 10 42.56 0.16 12.07
N LEU A 11 41.80 -0.94 12.10
CA LEU A 11 40.45 -1.00 11.51
C LEU A 11 39.34 -0.48 12.45
N SER A 12 39.58 -0.36 13.76
CA SER A 12 38.62 0.24 14.70
C SER A 12 38.65 1.77 14.74
N ARG A 13 39.51 2.41 13.92
CA ARG A 13 39.60 3.88 13.77
C ARG A 13 39.06 4.41 12.44
N LEU A 14 38.65 3.54 11.53
CA LEU A 14 37.98 3.93 10.30
C LEU A 14 36.47 3.78 10.48
N SER A 15 35.78 4.92 10.40
CA SER A 15 34.33 5.06 10.45
C SER A 15 33.66 4.89 11.81
N LYS A 16 33.95 5.81 12.74
CA LYS A 16 32.80 6.40 13.46
C LYS A 16 32.05 7.19 12.39
N PRO A 17 30.80 6.85 12.03
CA PRO A 17 30.03 7.73 11.19
C PRO A 17 29.99 9.06 11.94
N ASN A 18 30.61 10.08 11.36
CA ASN A 18 30.40 11.44 11.82
C ASN A 18 28.89 11.58 11.87
N ALA A 19 28.35 11.69 13.09
CA ALA A 19 27.03 12.23 13.31
C ALA A 19 27.12 13.69 12.86
N VAL A 20 27.17 13.87 11.54
CA VAL A 20 26.78 15.10 10.89
C VAL A 20 25.34 15.21 11.36
N HIS A 21 25.15 16.00 12.41
CA HIS A 21 23.89 16.62 12.71
C HIS A 21 23.57 17.44 11.46
N PHE A 22 23.04 16.74 10.45
CA PHE A 22 22.37 17.30 9.32
C PHE A 22 21.09 17.85 9.93
N LYS A 23 21.23 18.98 10.63
CA LYS A 23 20.15 19.92 10.84
C LYS A 23 19.76 20.31 9.43
N ARG A 24 18.92 19.49 8.78
CA ARG A 24 18.03 19.95 7.74
C ARG A 24 17.27 21.07 8.43
N ARG A 25 17.76 22.30 8.27
CA ARG A 25 16.86 23.39 7.97
C ARG A 25 16.07 22.85 6.79
N PHE A 26 14.92 22.25 7.09
CA PHE A 26 13.78 22.36 6.20
C PHE A 26 13.56 23.88 6.10
N THR A 27 14.35 24.52 5.24
CA THR A 27 14.12 25.87 4.77
C THR A 27 12.69 25.83 4.27
N ALA A 28 11.83 26.59 4.93
CA ALA A 28 10.44 26.83 4.61
C ALA A 28 9.83 25.75 3.73
N THR A 29 9.04 24.86 4.32
CA THR A 29 7.90 24.28 3.59
C THR A 29 7.40 25.38 2.66
N ASN A 30 7.65 25.24 1.35
CA ASN A 30 7.06 26.12 0.35
C ASN A 30 5.62 26.27 0.81
N ASP A 31 5.19 27.51 1.08
CA ASP A 31 3.81 27.78 1.41
C ASP A 31 3.02 27.25 0.23
N ILE A 32 2.60 25.98 0.32
CA ILE A 32 1.70 25.35 -0.62
C ILE A 32 0.52 26.30 -0.58
N ASN A 33 0.29 26.95 -1.71
CA ASN A 33 -0.71 28.00 -1.83
C ASN A 33 -2.03 27.42 -1.27
N GLU A 34 -2.75 28.18 -0.45
CA GLU A 34 -4.03 27.73 0.11
C GLU A 34 -5.00 27.25 -0.99
N GLN A 35 -4.88 27.79 -2.21
CA GLN A 35 -5.60 27.30 -3.39
C GLN A 35 -5.20 25.88 -3.78
N GLU A 36 -3.92 25.52 -3.78
CA GLU A 36 -3.46 24.15 -4.08
C GLU A 36 -3.93 23.16 -3.01
N LYS A 37 -3.90 23.56 -1.73
CA LYS A 37 -4.43 22.74 -0.64
C LYS A 37 -5.92 22.48 -0.81
N LEU A 38 -6.67 23.53 -1.19
CA LEU A 38 -8.10 23.42 -1.45
C LEU A 38 -8.37 22.48 -2.64
N GLN A 39 -7.67 22.66 -3.76
CA GLN A 39 -7.80 21.78 -4.94
C GLN A 39 -7.52 20.31 -4.61
N ARG A 40 -6.48 20.03 -3.81
CA ARG A 40 -6.18 18.66 -3.35
C ARG A 40 -7.27 18.09 -2.47
N SER A 41 -7.83 18.91 -1.57
CA SER A 41 -8.95 18.52 -0.72
C SER A 41 -10.21 18.24 -1.54
N GLU A 42 -10.50 19.05 -2.56
CA GLU A 42 -11.63 18.83 -3.46
C GLU A 42 -11.47 17.55 -4.28
N LEU A 43 -10.25 17.27 -4.77
CA LEU A 43 -9.94 16.03 -5.48
C LEU A 43 -10.08 14.80 -4.57
N TYR A 44 -9.60 14.89 -3.33
CA TYR A 44 -9.81 13.87 -2.30
C TYR A 44 -11.29 13.57 -2.08
N GLU A 45 -12.10 14.61 -1.84
CA GLU A 45 -13.55 14.46 -1.61
C GLU A 45 -14.27 13.91 -2.85
N LYS A 46 -13.81 14.26 -4.05
CA LYS A 46 -14.30 13.68 -5.30
C LYS A 46 -13.99 12.19 -5.37
N HIS A 47 -12.75 11.78 -5.09
CA HIS A 47 -12.33 10.37 -5.08
C HIS A 47 -13.09 9.57 -4.02
N MET A 48 -13.27 10.12 -2.82
CA MET A 48 -14.01 9.47 -1.75
C MET A 48 -15.50 9.29 -2.09
N ARG A 49 -16.13 10.30 -2.69
CA ARG A 49 -17.51 10.18 -3.19
C ARG A 49 -17.62 9.13 -4.28
N PHE A 50 -16.70 9.11 -5.23
CA PHE A 50 -16.64 8.08 -6.27
C PHE A 50 -16.50 6.68 -5.66
N TYR A 51 -15.53 6.47 -4.78
CA TYR A 51 -15.31 5.17 -4.16
C TYR A 51 -16.53 4.71 -3.36
N ARG A 52 -17.11 5.61 -2.55
CA ARG A 52 -18.24 5.27 -1.71
C ARG A 52 -19.45 4.85 -2.54
N SER A 53 -19.77 5.62 -3.59
CA SER A 53 -20.92 5.35 -4.46
C SER A 53 -20.77 4.10 -5.33
N ASN A 54 -19.54 3.72 -5.71
CA ASN A 54 -19.30 2.59 -6.62
C ASN A 54 -18.89 1.28 -5.92
N TYR A 55 -18.35 1.35 -4.70
CA TYR A 55 -17.80 0.19 -4.01
C TYR A 55 -18.35 -0.01 -2.60
N ILE A 56 -18.91 1.01 -1.93
CA ILE A 56 -19.42 0.89 -0.56
C ILE A 56 -20.92 0.76 -0.50
N ASP A 57 -21.62 1.79 -0.93
CA ASP A 57 -23.06 1.91 -0.72
C ASP A 57 -23.82 0.99 -1.69
N LYS A 58 -23.33 0.89 -2.93
CA LYS A 58 -23.80 -0.02 -3.98
C LYS A 58 -22.59 -0.49 -4.80
N ILE A 59 -22.64 -1.71 -5.35
CA ILE A 59 -21.70 -2.11 -6.40
C ILE A 59 -22.21 -1.56 -7.73
N ASN A 60 -21.37 -0.78 -8.39
CA ASN A 60 -21.62 -0.41 -9.78
C ASN A 60 -21.21 -1.57 -10.69
N TYR A 61 -22.20 -2.31 -11.21
CA TYR A 61 -21.98 -3.46 -12.09
C TYR A 61 -21.43 -3.07 -13.46
N GLU A 62 -21.84 -1.91 -14.00
CA GLU A 62 -21.31 -1.38 -15.27
C GLU A 62 -19.81 -1.09 -15.14
N LEU A 63 -19.39 -0.51 -14.00
CA LEU A 63 -17.97 -0.31 -13.72
C LEU A 63 -17.25 -1.65 -13.54
N LEU A 64 -17.89 -2.64 -12.90
CA LEU A 64 -17.28 -3.97 -12.69
C LEU A 64 -17.07 -4.75 -14.00
N GLU A 65 -17.95 -4.56 -14.99
CA GLU A 65 -17.79 -5.10 -16.34
C GLU A 65 -16.52 -4.55 -17.02
N ASP A 66 -16.22 -3.26 -16.81
CA ASP A 66 -14.92 -2.67 -17.12
C ASP A 66 -13.90 -2.92 -16.00
N PHE A 67 -13.51 -4.18 -15.84
CA PHE A 67 -12.65 -4.62 -14.74
C PHE A 67 -11.33 -3.82 -14.58
N PRO A 68 -10.64 -3.40 -15.66
CA PRO A 68 -9.49 -2.49 -15.55
C PRO A 68 -9.81 -1.16 -14.85
N GLU A 69 -10.91 -0.50 -15.20
CA GLU A 69 -11.34 0.75 -14.56
C GLU A 69 -11.88 0.50 -13.15
N TRP A 70 -12.52 -0.64 -12.91
CA TRP A 70 -12.90 -1.08 -11.57
C TRP A 70 -11.67 -1.26 -10.65
N LEU A 71 -10.57 -1.81 -11.16
CA LEU A 71 -9.31 -1.90 -10.43
C LEU A 71 -8.70 -0.51 -10.18
N ASP A 72 -8.79 0.40 -11.15
CA ASP A 72 -8.29 1.76 -11.02
C ASP A 72 -8.98 2.52 -9.87
N GLY A 73 -10.31 2.40 -9.76
CA GLY A 73 -11.05 3.03 -8.67
C GLY A 73 -10.73 2.49 -7.26
N ILE A 74 -10.01 1.35 -7.15
CA ILE A 74 -9.42 0.87 -5.89
C ILE A 74 -7.90 1.02 -5.83
N GLY A 75 -7.29 1.71 -6.80
CA GLY A 75 -5.85 1.99 -6.86
C GLY A 75 -5.00 0.78 -7.26
N LEU A 76 -5.57 -0.20 -7.96
CA LEU A 76 -4.91 -1.45 -8.37
C LEU A 76 -4.84 -1.63 -9.89
N LYS A 77 -4.93 -0.55 -10.68
CA LYS A 77 -4.87 -0.59 -12.16
C LYS A 77 -3.63 -1.32 -12.69
N ILE A 78 -2.50 -1.23 -11.97
CA ILE A 78 -1.26 -1.92 -12.34
C ILE A 78 -1.41 -3.45 -12.41
N LEU A 79 -2.44 -4.02 -11.78
CA LEU A 79 -2.70 -5.46 -11.77
C LEU A 79 -3.51 -5.93 -12.98
N THR A 80 -4.02 -5.02 -13.82
CA THR A 80 -4.85 -5.37 -14.99
C THR A 80 -4.24 -6.48 -15.87
N PRO A 81 -2.93 -6.49 -16.19
CA PRO A 81 -2.35 -7.54 -17.04
C PRO A 81 -2.49 -8.97 -16.47
N TYR A 82 -2.59 -9.13 -15.15
CA TYR A 82 -2.75 -10.46 -14.54
C TYR A 82 -4.14 -11.07 -14.76
N PHE A 83 -5.09 -10.29 -15.26
CA PHE A 83 -6.48 -10.69 -15.48
C PHE A 83 -6.88 -10.63 -16.97
N GLU A 84 -5.91 -10.44 -17.86
CA GLU A 84 -6.16 -10.33 -19.29
C GLU A 84 -6.85 -11.60 -19.84
N GLY A 85 -7.93 -11.40 -20.60
CA GLY A 85 -8.72 -12.49 -21.17
C GLY A 85 -9.69 -13.19 -20.19
N MET A 86 -9.70 -12.83 -18.90
CA MET A 86 -10.65 -13.36 -17.93
C MET A 86 -11.93 -12.52 -17.89
N ARG A 87 -13.09 -13.16 -17.69
CA ARG A 87 -14.34 -12.43 -17.42
C ARG A 87 -14.41 -12.02 -15.96
N TRP A 88 -15.01 -10.87 -15.66
CA TRP A 88 -15.09 -10.37 -14.28
C TRP A 88 -15.81 -11.36 -13.35
N GLU A 89 -16.78 -12.12 -13.84
CA GLU A 89 -17.50 -13.16 -13.07
C GLU A 89 -16.60 -14.33 -12.67
N GLU A 90 -15.53 -14.59 -13.43
CA GLU A 90 -14.49 -15.56 -13.11
C GLU A 90 -13.49 -14.98 -12.12
N ILE A 91 -13.10 -13.72 -12.33
CA ILE A 91 -12.15 -13.00 -11.48
C ILE A 91 -12.66 -12.91 -10.03
N ILE A 92 -13.92 -12.55 -9.80
CA ILE A 92 -14.48 -12.43 -8.45
C ILE A 92 -14.61 -13.78 -7.70
N LYS A 93 -14.40 -14.91 -8.38
CA LYS A 93 -14.41 -16.25 -7.78
C LYS A 93 -13.02 -16.71 -7.33
N LEU A 94 -11.97 -16.01 -7.76
CA LEU A 94 -10.59 -16.33 -7.43
C LEU A 94 -10.36 -16.29 -5.91
N SER A 95 -9.66 -17.30 -5.43
CA SER A 95 -9.18 -17.39 -4.05
C SER A 95 -7.83 -16.70 -3.88
N MET A 96 -7.39 -16.60 -2.62
CA MET A 96 -6.03 -16.16 -2.31
C MET A 96 -4.94 -16.99 -3.00
N MET A 97 -5.16 -18.30 -3.17
CA MET A 97 -4.20 -19.17 -3.84
C MET A 97 -4.21 -18.95 -5.35
N ASP A 98 -5.39 -18.77 -5.95
CA ASP A 98 -5.50 -18.53 -7.39
C ASP A 98 -4.80 -17.21 -7.76
N LEU A 99 -4.99 -16.15 -6.98
CA LEU A 99 -4.28 -14.88 -7.18
C LEU A 99 -2.75 -15.02 -7.02
N TYR A 100 -2.29 -15.91 -6.12
CA TYR A 100 -0.86 -16.19 -5.97
C TYR A 100 -0.30 -16.92 -7.19
N LEU A 101 -1.05 -17.91 -7.72
CA LEU A 101 -0.68 -18.65 -8.92
C LEU A 101 -0.71 -17.78 -10.18
N LEU A 102 -1.57 -16.76 -10.24
CA LEU A 102 -1.54 -15.72 -11.27
C LEU A 102 -0.31 -14.80 -11.18
N GLY A 103 0.50 -14.91 -10.12
CA GLY A 103 1.73 -14.12 -9.95
C GLY A 103 1.59 -12.90 -9.05
N ILE A 104 0.43 -12.67 -8.43
CA ILE A 104 0.24 -11.59 -7.45
C ILE A 104 0.82 -12.05 -6.11
N ARG A 105 2.14 -11.92 -5.94
CA ARG A 105 2.88 -12.46 -4.77
C ARG A 105 2.66 -11.69 -3.46
N ASN A 106 2.18 -10.45 -3.51
CA ASN A 106 1.92 -9.66 -2.31
C ASN A 106 0.61 -10.10 -1.61
N SER A 107 0.73 -10.67 -0.41
CA SER A 107 -0.40 -11.19 0.38
C SER A 107 -1.42 -10.12 0.76
N LYS A 108 -0.99 -8.87 1.02
CA LYS A 108 -1.88 -7.75 1.34
C LYS A 108 -2.71 -7.34 0.13
N VAL A 109 -2.10 -7.29 -1.05
CA VAL A 109 -2.80 -7.02 -2.33
C VAL A 109 -3.82 -8.12 -2.61
N ARG A 110 -3.42 -9.40 -2.50
CA ARG A 110 -4.36 -10.52 -2.65
C ARG A 110 -5.53 -10.43 -1.67
N THR A 111 -5.24 -10.14 -0.39
CA THR A 111 -6.25 -9.98 0.66
C THR A 111 -7.22 -8.86 0.31
N LEU A 112 -6.72 -7.74 -0.23
CA LEU A 112 -7.53 -6.60 -0.64
C LEU A 112 -8.48 -6.99 -1.79
N LEU A 113 -7.96 -7.61 -2.84
CA LEU A 113 -8.76 -8.10 -3.96
C LEU A 113 -9.85 -9.05 -3.48
N VAL A 114 -9.50 -10.06 -2.69
CA VAL A 114 -10.45 -11.04 -2.15
C VAL A 114 -11.53 -10.37 -1.29
N LYS A 115 -11.19 -9.35 -0.48
CA LYS A 115 -12.19 -8.56 0.28
C LYS A 115 -13.20 -7.89 -0.65
N HIS A 116 -12.73 -7.26 -1.72
CA HIS A 116 -13.61 -6.63 -2.69
C HIS A 116 -14.45 -7.64 -3.46
N PHE A 117 -13.87 -8.78 -3.87
CA PHE A 117 -14.60 -9.87 -4.51
C PHE A 117 -15.71 -10.42 -3.61
N TRP A 118 -15.43 -10.65 -2.33
CA TRP A 118 -16.43 -11.05 -1.35
C TRP A 118 -17.55 -10.02 -1.21
N LYS A 119 -17.23 -8.73 -1.28
CA LYS A 119 -18.25 -7.68 -1.22
C LYS A 119 -19.18 -7.74 -2.42
N VAL A 120 -18.62 -7.87 -3.62
CA VAL A 120 -19.39 -8.06 -4.86
C VAL A 120 -20.30 -9.28 -4.74
N LYS A 121 -19.76 -10.44 -4.37
CA LYS A 121 -20.55 -11.68 -4.19
C LYS A 121 -21.68 -11.52 -3.18
N ASN A 122 -21.41 -10.86 -2.04
CA ASN A 122 -22.43 -10.59 -1.02
C ASN A 122 -23.56 -9.71 -1.56
N MET A 123 -23.23 -8.65 -2.30
CA MET A 123 -24.25 -7.74 -2.85
C MET A 123 -25.05 -8.42 -3.96
N MET A 124 -24.41 -9.19 -4.84
CA MET A 124 -25.11 -10.02 -5.83
C MET A 124 -26.07 -11.04 -5.20
N ALA A 125 -25.70 -11.63 -4.06
CA ALA A 125 -26.58 -12.56 -3.35
C ALA A 125 -27.79 -11.84 -2.74
N LYS A 126 -27.57 -10.65 -2.16
CA LYS A 126 -28.65 -9.81 -1.60
C LYS A 126 -29.61 -9.33 -2.67
N ASP A 127 -29.12 -8.90 -3.83
CA ASP A 127 -29.94 -8.43 -4.95
C ASP A 127 -30.83 -9.54 -5.51
N LYS A 128 -30.40 -10.81 -5.36
CA LYS A 128 -31.20 -12.00 -5.68
C LYS A 128 -32.16 -12.42 -4.57
N GLY A 129 -32.32 -11.62 -3.51
CA GLY A 129 -33.17 -11.92 -2.35
C GLY A 129 -32.60 -12.99 -1.41
N GLY A 130 -31.29 -13.29 -1.51
CA GLY A 130 -30.63 -14.33 -0.74
C GLY A 130 -29.49 -13.83 0.14
N ASN A 131 -28.86 -14.77 0.85
CA ASN A 131 -27.60 -14.56 1.57
C ASN A 131 -26.54 -15.51 1.01
N LEU A 132 -25.26 -15.20 1.22
CA LEU A 132 -24.21 -16.16 0.91
C LEU A 132 -24.37 -17.43 1.78
N GLY A 133 -24.29 -18.58 1.13
CA GLY A 133 -24.46 -19.87 1.80
C GLY A 133 -23.33 -20.18 2.80
N PRO A 134 -23.55 -21.12 3.73
CA PRO A 134 -22.55 -21.50 4.74
C PRO A 134 -21.22 -22.00 4.17
N SER A 135 -21.23 -22.60 2.97
CA SER A 135 -20.00 -23.03 2.26
C SER A 135 -19.13 -21.84 1.85
N GLU A 136 -19.75 -20.81 1.28
CA GLU A 136 -19.08 -19.56 0.89
C GLU A 136 -18.52 -18.85 2.13
N ILE A 137 -19.30 -18.73 3.21
CA ILE A 137 -18.82 -18.12 4.46
C ILE A 137 -17.57 -18.86 4.99
N ARG A 138 -17.55 -20.20 4.92
CA ARG A 138 -16.36 -20.99 5.29
C ARG A 138 -15.17 -20.74 4.37
N LYS A 139 -15.38 -20.66 3.06
CA LYS A 139 -14.32 -20.31 2.09
C LYS A 139 -13.71 -18.94 2.43
N ARG A 140 -14.56 -17.96 2.75
CA ARG A 140 -14.14 -16.62 3.18
C ARG A 140 -13.22 -16.67 4.39
N ILE A 141 -13.62 -17.42 5.43
CA ILE A 141 -12.82 -17.57 6.66
C ILE A 141 -11.46 -18.17 6.32
N ASN A 142 -11.43 -19.26 5.55
CA ASN A 142 -10.19 -19.93 5.15
C ASN A 142 -9.25 -19.02 4.35
N ASP A 143 -9.77 -18.21 3.42
CA ASP A 143 -8.99 -17.23 2.66
C ASP A 143 -8.31 -16.22 3.60
N PHE A 144 -9.03 -15.72 4.61
CA PHE A 144 -8.49 -14.74 5.55
C PHE A 144 -7.55 -15.33 6.60
N THR A 145 -7.76 -16.58 7.03
CA THR A 145 -6.86 -17.24 7.97
C THR A 145 -5.50 -17.52 7.32
N ARG A 146 -5.47 -17.91 6.04
CA ARG A 146 -4.21 -18.15 5.30
C ARG A 146 -3.43 -16.87 4.98
N ALA A 147 -4.11 -15.74 4.82
CA ALA A 147 -3.49 -14.45 4.55
C ALA A 147 -2.51 -13.99 5.64
N GLY A 148 -2.69 -14.44 6.89
CA GLY A 148 -1.84 -14.06 8.03
C GLY A 148 -0.44 -14.67 8.05
N HIS A 149 -0.14 -15.64 7.18
CA HIS A 149 1.11 -16.41 7.23
C HIS A 149 2.15 -16.02 6.18
N ASP A 150 1.78 -15.28 5.13
CA ASP A 150 2.69 -14.83 4.06
C ASP A 150 3.12 -13.37 4.31
N LEU A 151 4.14 -13.16 5.13
CA LEU A 151 4.78 -11.85 5.33
C LEU A 151 6.14 -11.80 4.64
N ALA A 152 6.13 -11.85 3.30
CA ALA A 152 7.23 -11.30 2.50
C ALA A 152 6.87 -9.84 2.16
N VAL A 153 7.68 -8.90 2.62
CA VAL A 153 7.38 -7.47 2.53
C VAL A 153 7.82 -6.93 1.17
N ASP A 154 6.86 -6.64 0.32
CA ASP A 154 7.08 -5.93 -0.94
C ASP A 154 6.98 -4.40 -0.70
N PRO A 155 7.97 -3.60 -1.16
CA PRO A 155 8.13 -2.17 -0.89
C PRO A 155 7.22 -1.25 -1.72
N TYR A 156 6.07 -1.69 -2.24
CA TYR A 156 5.08 -0.73 -2.77
C TYR A 156 4.08 -0.26 -1.70
N LEU A 157 4.12 1.07 -1.48
CA LEU A 157 3.28 1.91 -0.60
C LEU A 157 1.76 1.69 -0.70
N LEU A 158 1.29 0.93 -1.70
CA LEU A 158 -0.13 0.56 -1.90
C LEU A 158 -0.62 -0.48 -0.88
N SER A 159 0.29 -1.13 -0.15
CA SER A 159 -0.09 -2.12 0.88
C SER A 159 -0.37 -1.51 2.26
N VAL A 160 -0.16 -0.20 2.39
CA VAL A 160 -0.51 0.52 3.59
C VAL A 160 -1.98 0.90 3.50
N ASP A 161 -2.84 0.03 4.03
CA ASP A 161 -4.24 0.26 4.38
C ASP A 161 -5.01 1.25 3.47
N TYR A 162 -5.93 0.72 2.65
CA TYR A 162 -6.88 1.35 1.71
C TYR A 162 -7.18 2.86 1.86
N ALA A 163 -7.21 3.36 3.09
CA ALA A 163 -7.21 4.78 3.38
C ALA A 163 -6.28 5.59 2.46
N TYR A 164 -5.04 5.15 2.17
CA TYR A 164 -4.04 6.05 1.58
C TYR A 164 -4.09 6.29 0.07
N ALA A 165 -4.75 5.42 -0.72
CA ALA A 165 -4.94 5.69 -2.16
C ALA A 165 -5.76 6.97 -2.37
N SER A 166 -6.78 7.20 -1.53
CA SER A 166 -7.55 8.45 -1.57
C SER A 166 -6.69 9.68 -1.27
N PHE A 167 -5.57 9.54 -0.55
CA PHE A 167 -4.66 10.64 -0.21
C PHE A 167 -3.56 10.89 -1.25
N GLU A 168 -3.51 10.12 -2.35
CA GLU A 168 -2.57 10.35 -3.46
C GLU A 168 -2.47 11.84 -3.88
N PRO A 169 -3.59 12.59 -4.00
CA PRO A 169 -3.54 14.01 -4.35
C PRO A 169 -2.66 14.87 -3.42
N PHE A 170 -2.56 14.51 -2.14
CA PHE A 170 -1.76 15.27 -1.18
C PHE A 170 -0.25 15.06 -1.37
N PHE A 171 0.14 13.96 -2.00
CA PHE A 171 1.53 13.59 -2.25
C PHE A 171 1.99 13.89 -3.68
N HIS A 172 1.11 14.43 -4.53
CA HIS A 172 1.43 14.78 -5.90
C HIS A 172 2.69 15.68 -5.98
N GLY A 173 3.61 15.32 -6.88
CA GLY A 173 4.89 16.00 -7.09
C GLY A 173 5.96 15.71 -6.03
N LYS A 174 5.70 14.85 -5.03
CA LYS A 174 6.70 14.44 -4.04
C LYS A 174 7.33 13.12 -4.42
N LYS A 175 8.64 13.00 -4.16
CA LYS A 175 9.36 11.74 -4.32
C LYS A 175 9.05 10.82 -3.15
N TRP A 176 9.07 9.51 -3.38
CA TRP A 176 8.77 8.53 -2.32
C TRP A 176 9.75 8.65 -1.14
N GLN A 177 11.01 8.98 -1.38
CA GLN A 177 12.02 9.21 -0.33
C GLN A 177 11.61 10.37 0.60
N ASP A 178 10.96 11.40 0.06
CA ASP A 178 10.48 12.52 0.87
C ASP A 178 9.24 12.13 1.66
N ILE A 179 8.35 11.31 1.06
CA ILE A 179 7.10 10.84 1.68
C ILE A 179 7.40 9.96 2.89
N VAL A 180 8.34 9.02 2.79
CA VAL A 180 8.66 8.08 3.89
C VAL A 180 9.33 8.75 5.09
N GLU A 181 9.89 9.95 4.90
CA GLU A 181 10.49 10.74 5.97
C GLU A 181 9.50 11.75 6.59
N MET A 182 8.27 11.83 6.09
CA MET A 182 7.27 12.77 6.61
C MET A 182 6.86 12.44 8.04
N ASN A 183 6.83 13.46 8.87
CA ASN A 183 6.24 13.41 10.20
C ASN A 183 4.79 13.96 10.19
N ALA A 184 4.14 13.94 11.36
CA ALA A 184 2.75 14.38 11.47
C ALA A 184 2.55 15.87 11.13
N TRP A 185 3.56 16.72 11.29
CA TRP A 185 3.49 18.12 10.90
C TRP A 185 3.60 18.30 9.38
N ASP A 186 4.46 17.52 8.72
CA ASP A 186 4.57 17.53 7.26
C ASP A 186 3.25 17.11 6.61
N LEU A 187 2.63 16.03 7.12
CA LEU A 187 1.31 15.56 6.67
C LEU A 187 0.21 16.61 6.92
N LYS A 188 0.28 17.34 8.04
CA LYS A 188 -0.64 18.44 8.32
C LYS A 188 -0.42 19.60 7.33
N ALA A 189 0.83 19.92 7.03
CA ALA A 189 1.20 21.01 6.12
C ALA A 189 0.71 20.78 4.68
N ILE A 190 0.70 19.51 4.23
CA ILE A 190 0.16 19.15 2.90
C ILE A 190 -1.37 19.03 2.85
N GLY A 191 -2.08 19.20 3.98
CA GLY A 191 -3.55 19.26 4.01
C GLY A 191 -4.26 18.11 4.75
N ILE A 192 -3.53 17.13 5.29
CA ILE A 192 -4.14 16.00 5.99
C ILE A 192 -4.46 16.40 7.44
N ARG A 193 -5.69 16.86 7.68
CA ARG A 193 -6.08 17.52 8.95
C ARG A 193 -6.42 16.58 10.11
N ASN A 194 -6.81 15.34 9.85
CA ASN A 194 -7.18 14.40 10.91
C ASN A 194 -5.95 13.88 11.67
N ASP A 195 -5.90 14.11 12.98
CA ASP A 195 -4.73 13.78 13.81
C ASP A 195 -4.50 12.28 14.01
N GLY A 196 -5.56 11.52 14.27
CA GLY A 196 -5.47 10.07 14.42
C GLY A 196 -4.98 9.41 13.13
N LEU A 197 -5.49 9.86 11.99
CA LEU A 197 -5.06 9.42 10.68
C LEU A 197 -3.59 9.74 10.42
N ARG A 198 -3.14 10.97 10.70
CA ARG A 198 -1.72 11.34 10.53
C ARG A 198 -0.79 10.47 11.37
N ARG A 199 -1.13 10.22 12.64
CA ARG A 199 -0.34 9.33 13.51
C ARG A 199 -0.26 7.91 12.93
N LYS A 200 -1.38 7.40 12.42
CA LYS A 200 -1.43 6.11 11.72
C LYS A 200 -0.57 6.13 10.45
N MET A 201 -0.60 7.19 9.65
CA MET A 201 0.24 7.34 8.46
C MET A 201 1.72 7.30 8.80
N VAL A 202 2.16 8.11 9.76
CA VAL A 202 3.57 8.18 10.19
C VAL A 202 4.05 6.81 10.67
N TRP A 203 3.24 6.12 11.48
CA TRP A 203 3.58 4.77 11.93
C TRP A 203 3.77 3.82 10.75
N ASN A 204 2.85 3.84 9.79
CA ASN A 204 2.96 2.99 8.61
C ASN A 204 4.16 3.33 7.71
N LEU A 205 4.44 4.62 7.49
CA LEU A 205 5.60 5.07 6.72
C LEU A 205 6.90 4.61 7.40
N ARG A 206 6.94 4.59 8.75
CA ARG A 206 8.06 4.05 9.51
C ARG A 206 8.22 2.54 9.32
N GLU A 207 7.14 1.77 9.40
CA GLU A 207 7.21 0.32 9.17
C GLU A 207 7.63 0.01 7.73
N PHE A 208 7.12 0.77 6.77
CA PHE A 208 7.53 0.71 5.37
C PHE A 208 9.03 1.00 5.21
N LYS A 209 9.53 2.08 5.81
CA LYS A 209 10.95 2.44 5.78
C LYS A 209 11.84 1.33 6.36
N LYS A 210 11.44 0.72 7.48
CA LYS A 210 12.17 -0.42 8.05
C LYS A 210 12.27 -1.58 7.06
N ALA A 211 11.15 -1.92 6.43
CA ALA A 211 11.10 -3.01 5.47
C ALA A 211 12.00 -2.76 4.25
N MET A 212 12.08 -1.52 3.76
CA MET A 212 12.99 -1.16 2.67
C MET A 212 14.47 -1.35 3.06
N VAL A 213 14.86 -0.94 4.26
CA VAL A 213 16.25 -1.13 4.75
C VAL A 213 16.60 -2.61 4.83
N HIS A 214 15.65 -3.47 5.20
CA HIS A 214 15.85 -4.92 5.18
C HIS A 214 16.00 -5.45 3.75
N ALA A 215 15.13 -5.02 2.82
CA ALA A 215 15.20 -5.44 1.43
C ALA A 215 16.52 -5.04 0.73
N ASP A 216 17.02 -3.83 0.99
CA ASP A 216 18.30 -3.36 0.42
C ASP A 216 19.49 -4.16 0.97
N ASN A 217 19.45 -4.55 2.25
CA ASN A 217 20.48 -5.41 2.86
C ASN A 217 20.42 -6.84 2.31
N ASP A 218 19.22 -7.39 2.11
CA ASP A 218 19.04 -8.72 1.54
C ASP A 218 19.48 -8.77 0.07
N PHE A 219 19.22 -7.71 -0.71
CA PHE A 219 19.74 -7.56 -2.08
C PHE A 219 21.27 -7.40 -2.11
N ALA A 220 21.87 -6.72 -1.14
CA ALA A 220 23.32 -6.59 -1.04
C ALA A 220 23.98 -7.95 -0.75
N LEU A 221 23.41 -8.76 0.14
CA LEU A 221 23.92 -10.10 0.47
C LEU A 221 23.83 -11.08 -0.70
N ILE A 222 22.75 -11.04 -1.48
CA ILE A 222 22.57 -11.90 -2.67
C ILE A 222 23.59 -11.57 -3.77
N ASN A 223 24.02 -10.31 -3.88
CA ASN A 223 25.00 -9.88 -4.89
C ASN A 223 26.47 -10.05 -4.45
N GLU A 224 26.74 -10.30 -3.16
CA GLU A 224 28.08 -10.63 -2.67
C GLU A 224 28.40 -12.15 -2.78
N GLU A 225 27.38 -12.99 -2.99
CA GLU A 225 27.51 -14.45 -3.13
C GLU A 225 27.56 -14.94 -4.60
N LEU A 226 27.48 -14.04 -5.58
CA LEU A 226 27.59 -14.32 -7.03
C LEU A 226 28.90 -13.80 -7.62
#